data_AF-A0A1W9STB8-F1
#
_entry.id   AF-A0A1W9STB8-F1
#
_cell.length_a   1.000
_cell.length_b   1.000
_cell.length_c   1.000
_cell.angle_alpha   90.00
_cell.angle_beta   90.00
_cell.angle_gamma   90.00
#
_symmetry.space_group_name_H-M   'P 1'
#
loop_
_entity.id
_entity.type
_entity.pdbx_description
1 polymer ?
#
loop_
_entity_poly.entity_id
_entity_poly.type
_entity_poly.pdbx_seq_one_letter_code
_entity_poly.pdbx_strand_id
1 'polypeptide(L)'
;DPTKIEGSQVEAGTGYFKTSWDKNEIKPEMGKVNLQKEDEGVAWGALYWQYFEDLDKITTHKTPLKLNKKLFLEQASASGPVIVPITKKTKLKLGDKVIVRIVLKVDRRMEYVHMKDMRASGFEPLNVFSKYRYQDGLGYYESTKDAATNFFMSVLPKGTYVFEYPLRVTHKGDFSNGITTIQCMYAPEFTSHSEGVRLKVK
;
A
#
# COMPACT_ATOMS: atom_id res chain seq x y z
N ASP A 1 -16.48 30.51 5.12
CA ASP A 1 -15.35 31.39 5.46
C ASP A 1 -14.63 30.78 6.66
N PRO A 2 -13.43 30.22 6.47
CA PRO A 2 -12.69 29.54 7.53
C PRO A 2 -12.32 30.45 8.71
N THR A 3 -12.25 31.78 8.50
CA THR A 3 -11.99 32.77 9.56
C THR A 3 -13.20 33.03 10.46
N LYS A 4 -14.38 32.52 10.07
CA LYS A 4 -15.65 32.65 10.80
C LYS A 4 -16.03 31.38 11.56
N ILE A 5 -15.15 30.38 11.60
CA ILE A 5 -15.37 29.16 12.37
C ILE A 5 -15.13 29.48 13.85
N GLU A 6 -16.14 29.21 14.68
CA GLU A 6 -16.09 29.42 16.12
C GLU A 6 -14.89 28.67 16.74
N GLY A 7 -14.01 29.39 17.45
CA GLY A 7 -12.76 28.84 18.00
C GLY A 7 -11.53 28.86 17.08
N SER A 8 -11.65 29.34 15.83
CA SER A 8 -10.49 29.53 14.96
C SER A 8 -9.78 30.85 15.28
N GLN A 9 -8.60 30.79 15.91
CA GLN A 9 -7.73 31.95 16.05
C GLN A 9 -6.79 32.02 14.85
N VAL A 10 -6.92 33.10 14.08
CA VAL A 10 -6.00 33.42 12.98
C VAL A 10 -4.74 34.04 13.58
N GLU A 11 -3.60 33.43 13.32
CA GLU A 11 -2.30 33.93 13.75
C GLU A 11 -1.99 35.26 13.06
N ALA A 12 -1.67 36.28 13.86
CA ALA A 12 -1.31 37.59 13.34
C ALA A 12 0.00 37.52 12.52
N GLY A 13 0.01 38.16 11.35
CA GLY A 13 1.18 38.20 10.46
C GLY A 13 1.26 37.04 9.48
N THR A 14 1.08 35.79 9.93
CA THR A 14 1.14 34.61 9.04
C THR A 14 -0.20 34.29 8.38
N GLY A 15 -1.32 34.72 8.97
CA GLY A 15 -2.67 34.37 8.51
C GLY A 15 -2.99 32.89 8.69
N TYR A 16 -2.15 32.15 9.41
CA TYR A 16 -2.37 30.73 9.67
C TYR A 16 -3.59 30.53 10.55
N PHE A 17 -4.41 29.54 10.21
CA PHE A 17 -5.50 29.10 11.07
C PHE A 17 -5.55 27.57 11.07
N LYS A 18 -5.99 27.03 12.20
CA LYS A 18 -6.25 25.61 12.39
C LYS A 18 -7.60 25.45 13.06
N THR A 19 -8.29 24.39 12.70
CA THR A 19 -9.52 23.97 13.34
C THR A 19 -9.49 22.45 13.48
N SER A 20 -10.27 21.93 14.43
CA SER A 20 -10.40 20.52 14.73
C SER A 20 -11.88 20.25 14.95
N TRP A 21 -12.33 19.10 14.50
CA TRP A 21 -13.72 18.66 14.64
C TRP A 21 -13.74 17.30 15.30
N ASP A 22 -14.70 17.10 16.19
CA ASP A 22 -15.03 15.79 16.71
C ASP A 22 -15.77 14.96 15.65
N LYS A 23 -15.73 13.64 15.82
CA LYS A 23 -16.29 12.68 14.86
C LYS A 23 -17.74 12.99 14.45
N ASN A 24 -18.56 13.48 15.38
CA ASN A 24 -19.98 13.74 15.15
C ASN A 24 -20.24 15.06 14.41
N GLU A 25 -19.24 15.95 14.34
CA GLU A 25 -19.31 17.23 13.66
C GLU A 25 -18.91 17.12 12.19
N ILE A 26 -18.18 16.05 11.82
CA ILE A 26 -17.73 15.78 10.46
C ILE A 26 -18.93 15.36 9.60
N LYS A 27 -19.22 16.16 8.57
CA LYS A 27 -20.28 15.89 7.60
C LYS A 27 -19.72 15.67 6.19
N PRO A 28 -20.36 14.85 5.34
CA PRO A 28 -19.89 14.59 3.98
C PRO A 28 -19.65 15.85 3.13
N GLU A 29 -20.36 16.94 3.40
CA GLU A 29 -20.23 18.22 2.69
C GLU A 29 -18.87 18.89 2.93
N MET A 30 -18.23 18.62 4.08
CA MET A 30 -16.86 19.06 4.38
C MET A 30 -15.83 18.40 3.44
N GLY A 31 -16.25 17.33 2.74
CA GLY A 31 -15.67 16.73 1.55
C GLY A 31 -15.35 17.70 0.41
N LYS A 32 -16.11 18.79 0.31
CA LYS A 32 -16.12 19.67 -0.87
C LYS A 32 -15.36 20.94 -0.57
N VAL A 33 -14.17 21.07 -1.14
CA VAL A 33 -13.34 22.26 -1.03
C VAL A 33 -13.56 23.13 -2.28
N ASN A 34 -13.95 24.38 -2.08
CA ASN A 34 -13.99 25.39 -3.13
C ASN A 34 -12.85 26.39 -2.90
N LEU A 35 -12.02 26.59 -3.91
CA LEU A 35 -10.92 27.56 -3.87
C LEU A 35 -11.19 28.63 -4.93
N GLN A 36 -11.36 29.87 -4.49
CA GLN A 36 -11.62 31.01 -5.36
C GLN A 36 -10.51 32.05 -5.17
N LYS A 37 -9.98 32.55 -6.29
CA LYS A 37 -9.05 33.68 -6.33
C LYS A 37 -9.82 34.90 -6.83
N GLU A 38 -9.84 35.96 -6.02
CA GLU A 38 -10.66 37.15 -6.30
C GLU A 38 -9.86 38.29 -6.94
N ASP A 39 -8.55 38.36 -6.71
CA ASP A 39 -7.69 39.45 -7.20
C ASP A 39 -7.05 39.15 -8.57
N GLU A 40 -6.32 40.10 -9.15
CA GLU A 40 -5.46 39.90 -10.32
C GLU A 40 -4.12 39.22 -9.96
N GLY A 41 -3.33 38.77 -10.94
CA GLY A 41 -2.03 38.10 -10.71
C GLY A 41 -2.09 36.58 -10.49
N VAL A 42 -0.98 35.98 -10.03
CA VAL A 42 -0.82 34.52 -9.86
C VAL A 42 -0.89 34.16 -8.37
N ALA A 43 -1.62 33.09 -8.02
CA ALA A 43 -1.60 32.50 -6.70
C ALA A 43 -1.06 31.06 -6.76
N TRP A 44 -0.27 30.68 -5.76
CA TRP A 44 0.23 29.32 -5.57
C TRP A 44 -0.27 28.80 -4.24
N GLY A 45 -0.71 27.54 -4.21
CA GLY A 45 -1.20 26.90 -3.00
C GLY A 45 -1.28 25.39 -3.19
N ALA A 46 -1.39 24.67 -2.07
CA ALA A 46 -1.55 23.22 -2.07
C ALA A 46 -2.67 22.83 -1.09
N LEU A 47 -3.50 21.88 -1.51
CA LEU A 47 -4.51 21.26 -0.66
C LEU A 47 -4.07 19.83 -0.36
N TYR A 48 -4.02 19.50 0.93
CA TYR A 48 -3.68 18.15 1.39
C TYR A 48 -4.90 17.52 2.06
N TRP A 49 -5.23 16.29 1.66
CA TRP A 49 -6.30 15.50 2.27
C TRP A 49 -5.69 14.24 2.87
N GLN A 50 -5.86 14.02 4.18
CA GLN A 50 -5.33 12.84 4.88
C GLN A 50 -6.44 12.19 5.71
N TYR A 51 -6.52 10.87 5.66
CA TYR A 51 -7.51 10.07 6.38
C TYR A 51 -6.95 8.67 6.66
N PHE A 52 -7.55 8.00 7.65
CA PHE A 52 -7.35 6.57 7.87
C PHE A 52 -8.44 5.78 7.16
N GLU A 53 -8.07 4.63 6.61
CA GLU A 53 -8.99 3.71 5.95
C GLU A 53 -8.59 2.26 6.27
N ASP A 54 -9.58 1.38 6.29
CA ASP A 54 -9.35 -0.06 6.41
C ASP A 54 -8.60 -0.56 5.17
N LEU A 55 -7.52 -1.32 5.38
CA LEU A 55 -6.64 -1.75 4.29
C LEU A 55 -7.38 -2.52 3.19
N ASP A 56 -8.44 -3.25 3.54
CA ASP A 56 -9.28 -4.02 2.61
C ASP A 56 -10.27 -3.18 1.78
N LYS A 57 -10.39 -1.87 2.02
CA LYS A 57 -11.20 -0.94 1.21
C LYS A 57 -10.38 -0.14 0.20
N ILE A 58 -9.06 -0.26 0.23
CA ILE A 58 -8.16 0.45 -0.68
C ILE A 58 -8.35 -0.07 -2.11
N THR A 59 -8.74 0.82 -3.02
CA THR A 59 -8.91 0.54 -4.46
C THR A 59 -7.61 0.72 -5.23
N THR A 60 -7.52 0.22 -6.46
CA THR A 60 -6.31 0.41 -7.27
C THR A 60 -6.22 1.83 -7.84
N HIS A 61 -5.03 2.42 -7.85
CA HIS A 61 -4.76 3.71 -8.49
C HIS A 61 -4.02 3.51 -9.83
N LYS A 62 -4.30 4.33 -10.86
CA LYS A 62 -3.62 4.25 -12.16
C LYS A 62 -2.43 5.20 -12.18
N THR A 63 -1.21 4.66 -12.10
CA THR A 63 0.04 5.43 -12.30
C THR A 63 0.96 4.71 -13.29
N PRO A 64 2.13 5.29 -13.63
CA PRO A 64 3.18 4.61 -14.41
C PRO A 64 3.66 3.29 -13.78
N LEU A 65 3.45 3.11 -12.47
CA LEU A 65 3.66 1.87 -11.73
C LEU A 65 2.32 1.15 -11.60
N LYS A 66 2.28 -0.14 -11.94
CA LYS A 66 1.09 -0.98 -11.73
C LYS A 66 1.44 -2.18 -10.86
N LEU A 67 0.79 -2.26 -9.71
CA LEU A 67 0.93 -3.36 -8.77
C LEU A 67 -0.30 -4.28 -8.80
N ASN A 68 -0.06 -5.58 -8.86
CA ASN A 68 -1.08 -6.59 -8.64
C ASN A 68 -0.57 -7.59 -7.59
N LYS A 69 -1.19 -7.60 -6.41
CA LYS A 69 -0.90 -8.55 -5.34
C LYS A 69 -1.95 -9.65 -5.36
N LYS A 70 -1.49 -10.91 -5.40
CA LYS A 70 -2.34 -12.10 -5.25
C LYS A 70 -1.75 -13.03 -4.21
N LEU A 71 -2.62 -13.79 -3.57
CA LEU A 71 -2.24 -14.85 -2.66
C LEU A 71 -2.62 -16.20 -3.24
N PHE A 72 -1.76 -17.18 -3.00
CA PHE A 72 -1.98 -18.56 -3.40
C PHE A 72 -1.79 -19.47 -2.20
N LEU A 73 -2.56 -20.55 -2.13
CA LEU A 73 -2.39 -21.62 -1.17
C LEU A 73 -1.56 -22.72 -1.83
N GLU A 74 -0.44 -23.10 -1.20
CA GLU A 74 0.34 -24.25 -1.62
C GLU A 74 -0.33 -25.54 -1.13
N GLN A 75 -0.58 -26.48 -2.04
CA GLN A 75 -1.22 -27.76 -1.77
C GLN A 75 -0.37 -28.89 -2.35
N ALA A 76 -0.31 -30.02 -1.65
CA ALA A 76 0.30 -31.23 -2.19
C ALA A 76 -0.56 -31.80 -3.33
N SER A 77 0.07 -32.24 -4.40
CA SER A 77 -0.58 -33.00 -5.48
C SER A 77 0.27 -34.22 -5.84
N ALA A 78 -0.28 -35.14 -6.63
CA ALA A 78 0.43 -36.33 -7.09
C ALA A 78 1.72 -36.00 -7.89
N SER A 79 1.78 -34.84 -8.54
CA SER A 79 2.94 -34.35 -9.29
C SER A 79 3.84 -33.38 -8.51
N GLY A 80 3.63 -33.24 -7.19
CA GLY A 80 4.34 -32.30 -6.33
C GLY A 80 3.50 -31.11 -5.88
N PRO A 81 4.09 -30.12 -5.20
CA PRO A 81 3.36 -28.94 -4.71
C PRO A 81 2.79 -28.11 -5.86
N VAL A 82 1.52 -27.72 -5.74
CA VAL A 82 0.84 -26.79 -6.64
C VAL A 82 0.34 -25.58 -5.86
N ILE A 83 0.26 -24.43 -6.52
CA ILE A 83 -0.25 -23.19 -5.92
C ILE A 83 -1.63 -22.87 -6.50
N VAL A 84 -2.63 -22.70 -5.65
CA VAL A 84 -4.01 -22.43 -6.05
C VAL A 84 -4.42 -21.04 -5.57
N PRO A 85 -5.06 -20.18 -6.41
CA PRO A 85 -5.47 -18.85 -5.99
C PRO A 85 -6.36 -18.86 -4.74
N ILE A 86 -6.04 -18.00 -3.78
CA ILE A 86 -6.90 -17.76 -2.62
C ILE A 86 -8.01 -16.80 -3.04
N THR A 87 -9.25 -17.22 -2.84
CA THR A 87 -10.47 -16.46 -3.14
C THR A 87 -11.28 -16.30 -1.87
N LYS A 88 -12.37 -15.51 -1.92
CA LYS A 88 -13.32 -15.37 -0.80
C LYS A 88 -13.93 -16.71 -0.34
N LYS A 89 -13.91 -17.75 -1.18
CA LYS A 89 -14.41 -19.09 -0.88
C LYS A 89 -13.34 -20.02 -0.28
N THR A 90 -12.07 -19.65 -0.40
CA THR A 90 -10.95 -20.46 0.10
C THR A 90 -10.95 -20.43 1.62
N LYS A 91 -10.98 -21.61 2.25
CA LYS A 91 -10.90 -21.75 3.71
C LYS A 91 -9.46 -22.00 4.09
N LEU A 92 -8.82 -21.01 4.72
CA LEU A 92 -7.47 -21.17 5.26
C LEU A 92 -7.53 -21.81 6.64
N LYS A 93 -6.55 -22.66 6.94
CA LYS A 93 -6.35 -23.28 8.26
C LYS A 93 -4.95 -22.96 8.79
N LEU A 94 -4.78 -23.14 10.10
CA LEU A 94 -3.46 -23.04 10.73
C LEU A 94 -2.44 -23.97 10.07
N GLY A 95 -1.23 -23.47 9.88
CA GLY A 95 -0.12 -24.20 9.27
C GLY A 95 -0.10 -24.20 7.74
N ASP A 96 -1.16 -23.72 7.08
CA ASP A 96 -1.17 -23.55 5.62
C ASP A 96 0.00 -22.68 5.16
N LYS A 97 0.60 -23.05 4.03
CA LYS A 97 1.64 -22.26 3.38
C LYS A 97 1.01 -21.41 2.29
N VAL A 98 1.12 -20.10 2.46
CA VAL A 98 0.57 -19.10 1.55
C VAL A 98 1.70 -18.48 0.76
N ILE A 99 1.62 -18.48 -0.57
CA ILE A 99 2.55 -17.79 -1.45
C ILE A 99 1.98 -16.43 -1.79
N VAL A 100 2.71 -15.37 -1.42
CA VAL A 100 2.44 -14.02 -1.91
C VAL A 100 3.07 -13.90 -3.28
N ARG A 101 2.31 -13.39 -4.26
CA ARG A 101 2.80 -13.03 -5.59
C ARG A 101 2.47 -11.58 -5.88
N ILE A 102 3.49 -10.77 -6.12
CA ILE A 102 3.35 -9.37 -6.51
C ILE A 102 3.86 -9.25 -7.94
N VAL A 103 2.99 -8.80 -8.84
CA VAL A 103 3.35 -8.47 -10.22
C VAL A 103 3.47 -6.95 -10.32
N LEU A 104 4.68 -6.48 -10.61
CA LEU A 104 5.00 -5.08 -10.82
C LEU A 104 5.23 -4.83 -12.30
N LYS A 105 4.42 -3.96 -12.91
CA LYS A 105 4.64 -3.48 -14.28
C LYS A 105 5.07 -2.02 -14.25
N VAL A 106 6.15 -1.71 -14.97
CA VAL A 106 6.80 -0.41 -15.01
C VAL A 106 6.90 0.05 -16.47
N ASP A 107 6.46 1.26 -16.77
CA ASP A 107 6.45 1.80 -18.14
C ASP A 107 7.76 2.46 -18.59
N ARG A 108 8.62 2.86 -17.64
CA ARG A 108 9.87 3.59 -17.84
C ARG A 108 10.92 3.20 -16.81
N ARG A 109 12.18 3.59 -17.01
CA ARG A 109 13.24 3.43 -16.01
C ARG A 109 13.00 4.39 -14.84
N MET A 110 13.15 3.90 -13.62
CA MET A 110 13.13 4.67 -12.36
C MET A 110 14.34 4.29 -11.50
N GLU A 111 14.65 5.11 -10.50
CA GLU A 111 15.79 4.92 -9.60
C GLU A 111 15.35 5.14 -8.16
N TYR A 112 16.03 4.48 -7.21
CA TYR A 112 15.75 4.57 -5.77
C TYR A 112 14.28 4.31 -5.42
N VAL A 113 13.77 3.17 -5.86
CA VAL A 113 12.38 2.76 -5.64
C VAL A 113 12.31 1.85 -4.42
N HIS A 114 11.35 2.11 -3.53
CA HIS A 114 11.02 1.27 -2.39
C HIS A 114 9.64 0.66 -2.60
N MET A 115 9.56 -0.67 -2.54
CA MET A 115 8.30 -1.40 -2.46
C MET A 115 8.17 -2.01 -1.06
N LYS A 116 7.06 -1.75 -0.40
CA LYS A 116 6.71 -2.28 0.92
C LYS A 116 5.47 -3.13 0.79
N ASP A 117 5.57 -4.42 1.09
CA ASP A 117 4.43 -5.32 1.10
C ASP A 117 4.04 -5.72 2.52
N MET A 118 2.88 -5.23 2.97
CA MET A 118 2.30 -5.61 4.25
C MET A 118 1.70 -7.01 4.17
N ARG A 119 1.50 -7.67 5.31
CA ARG A 119 0.86 -9.00 5.39
C ARG A 119 -0.25 -9.00 6.42
N ALA A 120 -1.15 -9.98 6.34
CA ALA A 120 -2.13 -10.24 7.40
C ALA A 120 -1.40 -10.53 8.72
N SER A 121 -1.86 -9.96 9.84
CA SER A 121 -1.25 -10.17 11.16
C SER A 121 -1.31 -11.63 11.65
N GLY A 122 -2.19 -12.45 11.07
CA GLY A 122 -2.24 -13.88 11.35
C GLY A 122 -1.23 -14.72 10.54
N PHE A 123 -0.37 -14.11 9.72
CA PHE A 123 0.58 -14.79 8.84
C PHE A 123 2.02 -14.40 9.18
N GLU A 124 2.91 -15.39 9.25
CA GLU A 124 4.34 -15.22 9.52
C GLU A 124 5.19 -15.53 8.28
N PRO A 125 6.23 -14.73 7.96
CA PRO A 125 7.13 -15.03 6.87
C PRO A 125 8.00 -16.25 7.16
N LEU A 126 8.13 -17.14 6.18
CA LEU A 126 9.05 -18.29 6.31
C LEU A 126 10.51 -17.92 6.02
N ASN A 127 10.75 -16.86 5.24
CA ASN A 127 12.09 -16.32 5.01
C ASN A 127 12.29 -15.01 5.78
N VAL A 128 13.17 -15.03 6.78
CA VAL A 128 13.52 -13.88 7.62
C VAL A 128 14.86 -13.23 7.27
N PHE A 129 15.63 -13.82 6.35
CA PHE A 129 16.94 -13.28 6.00
C PHE A 129 16.82 -12.09 5.05
N SER A 130 17.41 -10.98 5.46
CA SER A 130 17.61 -9.84 4.59
C SER A 130 18.82 -10.09 3.68
N LYS A 131 18.65 -9.92 2.37
CA LYS A 131 19.74 -10.15 1.41
C LYS A 131 19.52 -9.42 0.10
N TYR A 132 20.61 -9.19 -0.61
CA TYR A 132 20.55 -8.80 -2.01
C TYR A 132 20.08 -9.99 -2.86
N ARG A 133 19.22 -9.72 -3.83
CA ARG A 133 18.75 -10.66 -4.83
C ARG A 133 18.91 -10.08 -6.21
N TYR A 134 19.15 -10.94 -7.18
CA TYR A 134 19.16 -10.60 -8.59
C TYR A 134 18.37 -11.66 -9.34
N GLN A 135 17.32 -11.23 -10.04
CA GLN A 135 16.46 -12.11 -10.86
C GLN A 135 15.92 -11.33 -12.04
N ASP A 136 15.81 -11.97 -13.20
CA ASP A 136 15.19 -11.40 -14.41
C ASP A 136 15.72 -10.00 -14.79
N GLY A 137 17.01 -9.75 -14.58
CA GLY A 137 17.64 -8.46 -14.86
C GLY A 137 17.40 -7.37 -13.82
N LEU A 138 16.74 -7.68 -12.70
CA LEU A 138 16.49 -6.76 -11.60
C LEU A 138 17.28 -7.16 -10.35
N GLY A 139 18.14 -6.25 -9.91
CA GLY A 139 18.80 -6.33 -8.61
C GLY A 139 18.07 -5.54 -7.54
N TYR A 140 17.81 -6.15 -6.38
CA TYR A 140 17.14 -5.50 -5.27
C TYR A 140 17.58 -6.07 -3.93
N TYR A 141 17.48 -5.26 -2.88
CA TYR A 141 17.67 -5.72 -1.51
C TYR A 141 16.32 -6.05 -0.86
N GLU A 142 16.16 -7.29 -0.42
CA GLU A 142 14.96 -7.77 0.29
C GLU A 142 15.20 -7.72 1.80
N SER A 143 14.27 -7.14 2.53
CA SER A 143 14.31 -7.04 3.99
C SER A 143 12.96 -7.40 4.59
N THR A 144 12.87 -8.60 5.12
CA THR A 144 11.69 -9.08 5.86
C THR A 144 11.71 -8.50 7.27
N LYS A 145 10.64 -7.80 7.62
CA LYS A 145 10.32 -7.36 8.99
C LYS A 145 8.96 -7.91 9.39
N ASP A 146 8.61 -7.74 10.66
CA ASP A 146 7.38 -8.29 11.25
C ASP A 146 6.14 -7.89 10.44
N ALA A 147 5.91 -6.58 10.30
CA ALA A 147 4.72 -6.07 9.63
C ALA A 147 4.75 -6.13 8.10
N ALA A 148 5.94 -6.20 7.48
CA ALA A 148 6.08 -6.07 6.03
C ALA A 148 7.39 -6.65 5.48
N THR A 149 7.35 -7.09 4.22
CA THR A 149 8.56 -7.38 3.43
C THR A 149 8.88 -6.16 2.57
N ASN A 150 10.12 -5.68 2.65
CA ASN A 150 10.58 -4.50 1.94
C ASN A 150 11.52 -4.89 0.81
N PHE A 151 11.37 -4.22 -0.33
CA PHE A 151 12.22 -4.39 -1.51
C PHE A 151 12.77 -3.03 -1.90
N PHE A 152 14.10 -2.89 -1.85
CA PHE A 152 14.80 -1.67 -2.20
C PHE A 152 15.52 -1.85 -3.53
N MET A 153 15.19 -1.02 -4.51
CA MET A 153 15.71 -1.10 -5.88
C MET A 153 16.46 0.18 -6.19
N SER A 154 17.78 0.11 -6.36
CA SER A 154 18.59 1.26 -6.78
C SER A 154 18.22 1.70 -8.20
N VAL A 155 17.99 0.73 -9.10
CA VAL A 155 17.52 0.96 -10.47
C VAL A 155 16.37 0.00 -10.75
N LEU A 156 15.29 0.52 -11.31
CA LEU A 156 14.11 -0.23 -11.74
C LEU A 156 13.89 0.03 -13.24
N PRO A 157 14.42 -0.83 -14.14
CA PRO A 157 14.21 -0.69 -15.57
C PRO A 157 12.73 -0.89 -15.94
N LYS A 158 12.35 -0.40 -17.12
CA LYS A 158 11.05 -0.72 -17.74
C LYS A 158 10.91 -2.24 -17.88
N GLY A 159 9.79 -2.79 -17.46
CA GLY A 159 9.58 -4.24 -17.50
C GLY A 159 8.38 -4.72 -16.71
N THR A 160 8.27 -6.04 -16.57
CA THR A 160 7.33 -6.69 -15.67
C THR A 160 8.11 -7.65 -14.78
N TYR A 161 7.97 -7.49 -13.46
CA TYR A 161 8.72 -8.24 -12.46
C TYR A 161 7.75 -8.98 -11.55
N VAL A 162 8.10 -10.21 -11.17
CA VAL A 162 7.30 -11.03 -10.27
C VAL A 162 8.09 -11.30 -9.00
N PHE A 163 7.53 -10.91 -7.87
CA PHE A 163 8.10 -11.17 -6.56
C PHE A 163 7.25 -12.22 -5.86
N GLU A 164 7.88 -13.32 -5.46
CA GLU A 164 7.22 -14.38 -4.72
C GLU A 164 7.95 -14.68 -3.43
N TYR A 165 7.18 -14.82 -2.36
CA TYR A 165 7.71 -15.28 -1.10
C TYR A 165 6.65 -16.02 -0.27
N PRO A 166 7.07 -17.02 0.54
CA PRO A 166 6.16 -17.83 1.32
C PRO A 166 5.88 -17.25 2.71
N LEU A 167 4.64 -17.43 3.15
CA LEU A 167 4.11 -17.17 4.47
C LEU A 167 3.52 -18.45 5.08
N ARG A 168 3.41 -18.50 6.40
CA ARG A 168 2.71 -19.53 7.17
C ARG A 168 1.53 -18.90 7.90
N VAL A 169 0.37 -19.55 7.86
CA VAL A 169 -0.78 -19.16 8.68
C VAL A 169 -0.55 -19.60 10.13
N THR A 170 -0.56 -18.66 11.08
CA THR A 170 -0.26 -18.91 12.51
C THR A 170 -1.43 -18.64 13.44
N HIS A 171 -2.33 -17.72 13.09
CA HIS A 171 -3.50 -17.38 13.92
C HIS A 171 -4.83 -17.55 13.18
N LYS A 172 -5.86 -17.95 13.93
CA LYS A 172 -7.26 -18.00 13.47
C LYS A 172 -7.88 -16.61 13.61
N GLY A 173 -8.78 -16.26 12.70
CA GLY A 173 -9.44 -14.96 12.74
C GLY A 173 -9.83 -14.43 11.37
N ASP A 174 -10.23 -13.16 11.36
CA ASP A 174 -10.60 -12.41 10.17
C ASP A 174 -9.67 -11.21 10.03
N PHE A 175 -8.79 -11.26 9.03
CA PHE A 175 -7.63 -10.37 8.89
C PHE A 175 -7.68 -9.59 7.57
N SER A 176 -7.30 -8.32 7.61
CA SER A 176 -6.97 -7.56 6.40
C SER A 176 -5.54 -7.92 5.96
N ASN A 177 -5.37 -8.33 4.71
CA ASN A 177 -4.09 -8.82 4.15
C ASN A 177 -3.03 -7.74 3.91
N GLY A 178 -3.34 -6.49 4.25
CA GLY A 178 -2.54 -5.33 3.90
C GLY A 178 -2.36 -5.14 2.39
N ILE A 179 -1.80 -4.00 2.03
CA ILE A 179 -1.51 -3.63 0.65
C ILE A 179 -0.01 -3.70 0.38
N THR A 180 0.34 -3.82 -0.89
CA THR A 180 1.68 -3.48 -1.38
C THR A 180 1.69 -2.01 -1.77
N THR A 181 2.64 -1.23 -1.27
CA THR A 181 2.93 0.13 -1.75
C THR A 181 4.27 0.14 -2.48
N ILE A 182 4.39 0.98 -3.51
CA ILE A 182 5.66 1.23 -4.19
C ILE A 182 5.80 2.72 -4.45
N GLN A 183 6.99 3.27 -4.20
CA GLN A 183 7.25 4.69 -4.34
C GLN A 183 8.70 4.95 -4.72
N CYS A 184 8.93 5.94 -5.58
CA CYS A 184 10.24 6.52 -5.80
C CYS A 184 10.60 7.47 -4.65
N MET A 185 11.76 7.28 -4.03
CA MET A 185 12.17 8.05 -2.84
C MET A 185 12.42 9.53 -3.13
N TYR A 186 12.82 9.86 -4.37
CA TYR A 186 13.17 11.24 -4.77
C TYR A 186 12.17 11.87 -5.74
N ALA A 187 11.16 11.13 -6.17
CA ALA A 187 10.09 11.61 -7.05
C ALA A 187 8.75 11.00 -6.58
N PRO A 188 8.22 11.49 -5.43
CA PRO A 188 7.12 10.85 -4.71
C PRO A 188 5.80 10.79 -5.49
N GLU A 189 5.65 11.59 -6.55
CA GLU A 189 4.56 11.50 -7.51
C GLU A 189 4.51 10.15 -8.25
N PHE A 190 5.66 9.45 -8.35
CA PHE A 190 5.72 8.07 -8.84
C PHE A 190 5.49 7.11 -7.69
N THR A 191 4.22 6.92 -7.36
CA THR A 191 3.76 5.97 -6.36
C THR A 191 2.63 5.09 -6.90
N SER A 192 2.43 3.93 -6.31
CA SER A 192 1.28 3.06 -6.57
C SER A 192 1.03 2.16 -5.37
N HIS A 193 -0.17 1.60 -5.30
CA HIS A 193 -0.48 0.53 -4.36
C HIS A 193 -1.37 -0.55 -4.98
N SER A 194 -1.36 -1.74 -4.39
CA SER A 194 -2.31 -2.80 -4.71
C SER A 194 -3.69 -2.51 -4.10
N GLU A 195 -4.68 -3.29 -4.51
CA GLU A 195 -5.91 -3.43 -3.73
C GLU A 195 -5.64 -4.15 -2.40
N GLY A 196 -6.52 -3.93 -1.43
CA GLY A 196 -6.57 -4.73 -0.21
C GLY A 196 -7.49 -5.93 -0.36
N VAL A 197 -7.21 -6.99 0.42
CA VAL A 197 -8.04 -8.20 0.47
C VAL A 197 -8.24 -8.62 1.91
N ARG A 198 -9.42 -9.16 2.22
CA ARG A 198 -9.75 -9.71 3.55
C ARG A 198 -9.68 -11.25 3.53
N LEU A 199 -9.13 -11.84 4.59
CA LEU A 199 -8.86 -13.26 4.70
C LEU A 199 -9.46 -13.84 5.98
N LYS A 200 -10.14 -14.98 5.85
CA LYS A 200 -10.72 -15.71 6.99
C LYS A 200 -9.98 -17.01 7.21
N VAL A 201 -9.44 -17.18 8.41
CA VAL A 201 -8.73 -18.38 8.87
C VAL A 201 -9.58 -19.08 9.93
N LYS A 202 -9.83 -20.38 9.74
CA LYS A 202 -10.63 -21.23 10.64
C LYS A 202 -9.79 -22.15 11.52
#